data_AF-A0A8C0B8A5-F1
#
_entry.id   AF-A0A8C0B8A5-F1
#
_cell.length_a   1.000
_cell.length_b   1.000
_cell.length_c   1.000
_cell.angle_alpha   90.00
_cell.angle_beta   90.00
_cell.angle_gamma   90.00
#
_symmetry.space_group_name_H-M   'P 1'
#
loop_
_entity.id
_entity.type
_entity.pdbx_description
1 polymer ?
#
loop_
_entity_poly.entity_id
_entity_poly.type
_entity_poly.pdbx_seq_one_letter_code
_entity_poly.pdbx_strand_id
1 'polypeptide(L)'
;MLPTHTILPLYKIFRVLTAVYFVFTGGHTTEILRLLSCLSESYSPRHYIFADSDKMSEAKIRSFEQKRKNNNSAYRALFQFTLDRIPRSREVRQSWTSSVVTTLYSLLYSLPLTYRLKPDLILCNGPGTCVPVCISALLLRLLGIKRAIIVYVESICRVETLSLSGKILYYFSDYFIVQWPDLKEKYPKSVYLGRVV
;
A
#
# COMPACT_ATOMS: atom_id res chain seq x y z
N MET A 1 -13.91 10.80 -20.26
CA MET A 1 -14.82 10.40 -19.17
C MET A 1 -14.56 8.93 -18.87
N LEU A 2 -13.94 8.61 -17.73
CA LEU A 2 -13.81 7.21 -17.31
C LEU A 2 -15.21 6.71 -16.90
N PRO A 3 -15.68 5.55 -17.39
CA PRO A 3 -16.97 5.02 -16.99
C PRO A 3 -16.93 4.72 -15.49
N THR A 4 -17.84 5.35 -14.76
CA THR A 4 -18.07 5.22 -13.31
C THR A 4 -18.44 3.80 -12.86
N HIS A 5 -18.47 2.82 -13.77
CA HIS A 5 -18.87 1.44 -13.53
C HIS A 5 -17.71 0.43 -13.43
N THR A 6 -16.45 0.84 -13.63
CA THR A 6 -15.29 -0.07 -13.53
C THR A 6 -14.34 0.27 -12.38
N ILE A 7 -14.74 1.17 -11.47
CA ILE A 7 -14.13 1.20 -10.14
C ILE A 7 -14.80 0.05 -9.41
N LEU A 8 -14.08 -1.07 -9.20
CA LEU A 8 -14.51 -2.09 -8.24
C LEU A 8 -15.12 -1.39 -7.04
N PRO A 9 -16.21 -1.89 -6.43
CA PRO A 9 -16.78 -1.20 -5.30
C PRO A 9 -15.88 -1.43 -4.09
N LEU A 10 -14.70 -0.81 -4.04
CA LEU A 10 -13.88 -0.62 -2.85
C LEU A 10 -14.79 -0.08 -1.73
N TYR A 11 -15.80 0.74 -2.08
CA TYR A 11 -16.84 1.21 -1.17
C TYR A 11 -17.85 0.14 -0.69
N LYS A 12 -18.14 -0.94 -1.46
CA LYS A 12 -19.02 -2.05 -0.98
C LYS A 12 -18.25 -3.17 -0.28
N ILE A 13 -16.97 -3.36 -0.59
CA ILE A 13 -16.17 -4.46 -0.03
C ILE A 13 -15.80 -4.19 1.43
N PHE A 14 -15.72 -2.94 1.85
CA PHE A 14 -15.11 -2.57 3.13
C PHE A 14 -16.03 -1.74 4.01
N ARG A 15 -16.96 -2.43 4.68
CA ARG A 15 -17.86 -1.81 5.66
C ARG A 15 -17.09 -1.64 6.97
N VAL A 16 -16.70 -0.39 7.26
CA VAL A 16 -15.97 0.07 8.47
C VAL A 16 -14.63 -0.65 8.67
N LEU A 17 -13.56 -0.11 8.09
CA LEU A 17 -12.19 -0.57 8.37
C LEU A 17 -11.57 0.30 9.46
N THR A 18 -11.03 -0.36 10.47
CA THR A 18 -10.49 0.25 11.68
C THR A 18 -9.03 0.65 11.52
N ALA A 19 -8.29 0.09 10.57
CA ALA A 19 -6.90 0.48 10.32
C ALA A 19 -6.46 0.15 8.89
N VAL A 20 -5.94 1.15 8.18
CA VAL A 20 -5.42 0.98 6.81
C VAL A 20 -3.94 1.30 6.77
N TYR A 21 -3.15 0.38 6.24
CA TYR A 21 -1.73 0.60 5.97
C TYR A 21 -1.53 1.10 4.55
N PHE A 22 -0.76 2.18 4.41
CA PHE A 22 -0.26 2.64 3.13
C PHE A 22 1.23 2.43 3.07
N VAL A 23 1.70 1.55 2.19
CA VAL A 23 3.12 1.25 2.06
C VAL A 23 3.65 1.75 0.72
N PHE A 24 4.60 2.67 0.75
CA PHE A 24 5.23 3.25 -0.43
C PHE A 24 6.64 3.79 -0.13
N THR A 25 7.39 4.07 -1.19
CA THR A 25 8.62 4.85 -1.10
C THR A 25 8.90 5.59 -2.41
N GLY A 26 9.45 6.78 -2.30
CA GLY A 26 9.93 7.64 -3.38
C GLY A 26 8.82 8.11 -4.32
N GLY A 27 8.96 7.82 -5.61
CA GLY A 27 8.00 8.22 -6.64
C GLY A 27 6.61 7.63 -6.45
N HIS A 28 6.50 6.47 -5.80
CA HIS A 28 5.22 5.77 -5.59
C HIS A 28 4.31 6.46 -4.56
N THR A 29 4.86 7.35 -3.75
CA THR A 29 4.10 8.10 -2.75
C THR A 29 3.00 8.93 -3.38
N THR A 30 3.29 9.62 -4.48
CA THR A 30 2.29 10.43 -5.17
C THR A 30 1.18 9.54 -5.72
N GLU A 31 1.51 8.33 -6.20
CA GLU A 31 0.53 7.37 -6.71
C GLU A 31 -0.48 6.97 -5.63
N ILE A 32 0.01 6.56 -4.45
CA ILE A 32 -0.87 6.20 -3.34
C ILE A 32 -1.65 7.39 -2.81
N LEU A 33 -1.05 8.57 -2.69
CA LEU A 33 -1.78 9.76 -2.26
C LEU A 33 -2.88 10.16 -3.26
N ARG A 34 -2.67 9.92 -4.56
CA ARG A 34 -3.70 10.15 -5.59
C ARG A 34 -4.85 9.16 -5.45
N LEU A 35 -4.56 7.87 -5.26
CA LEU A 35 -5.58 6.85 -4.96
C LEU A 35 -6.38 7.22 -3.70
N LEU A 36 -5.68 7.64 -2.64
CA LEU A 36 -6.27 8.09 -1.39
C LEU A 36 -7.16 9.31 -1.53
N SER A 37 -6.88 10.20 -2.48
CA SER A 37 -7.73 11.37 -2.73
C SER A 37 -9.14 10.95 -3.17
N CYS A 38 -9.28 9.79 -3.82
CA CYS A 38 -10.54 9.24 -4.30
C CYS A 38 -11.21 8.31 -3.27
N LEU A 39 -10.50 7.88 -2.22
CA LEU A 39 -11.06 7.00 -1.19
C LEU A 39 -11.90 7.80 -0.18
N SER A 40 -12.96 7.14 0.31
CA SER A 40 -13.88 7.71 1.29
C SER A 40 -13.19 7.96 2.62
N GLU A 41 -13.82 8.78 3.46
CA GLU A 41 -13.27 9.11 4.77
C GLU A 41 -13.42 8.00 5.82
N SER A 42 -14.21 6.96 5.52
CA SER A 42 -14.44 5.79 6.37
C SER A 42 -13.21 4.89 6.60
N TYR A 43 -12.10 5.13 5.87
CA TYR A 43 -10.82 4.44 6.08
C TYR A 43 -10.01 5.20 7.14
N SER A 44 -10.25 4.92 8.42
CA SER A 44 -9.62 5.60 9.56
C SER A 44 -9.58 4.71 10.81
N PRO A 45 -8.53 4.79 11.66
CA PRO A 45 -7.25 5.50 11.46
C PRO A 45 -6.42 5.04 10.25
N ARG A 46 -5.60 5.97 9.75
CA ARG A 46 -4.68 5.74 8.62
C ARG A 46 -3.25 5.62 9.13
N HIS A 47 -2.57 4.55 8.77
CA HIS A 47 -1.18 4.32 9.15
C HIS A 47 -0.33 4.34 7.88
N TYR A 48 0.60 5.29 7.78
CA TYR A 48 1.48 5.42 6.65
C TYR A 48 2.84 4.82 6.99
N ILE A 49 3.25 3.81 6.21
CA ILE A 49 4.52 3.12 6.36
C ILE A 49 5.38 3.44 5.15
N PHE A 50 6.57 3.98 5.37
CA PHE A 50 7.51 4.28 4.30
C PHE A 50 8.94 3.98 4.71
N ALA A 51 9.83 3.92 3.72
CA ALA A 51 11.24 3.65 3.97
C ALA A 51 11.88 4.79 4.77
N ASP A 52 12.76 4.47 5.71
CA ASP A 52 13.56 5.41 6.49
C ASP A 52 14.40 6.40 5.64
N SER A 53 14.89 5.93 4.50
CA SER A 53 15.61 6.72 3.50
C SER A 53 14.72 7.75 2.77
N ASP A 54 13.40 7.66 2.88
CA ASP A 54 12.47 8.53 2.18
C ASP A 54 12.04 9.74 3.01
N LYS A 55 12.87 10.79 2.93
CA LYS A 55 12.62 12.07 3.63
C LYS A 55 11.49 12.90 3.03
N MET A 56 11.14 12.67 1.76
CA MET A 56 10.15 13.49 1.04
C MET A 56 8.72 13.04 1.29
N SER A 57 8.52 11.74 1.49
CA SER A 57 7.19 11.17 1.69
C SER A 57 6.45 11.75 2.87
N GLU A 58 7.13 11.96 4.00
CA GLU A 58 6.51 12.55 5.19
C GLU A 58 5.91 13.92 4.91
N ALA A 59 6.66 14.81 4.26
CA ALA A 59 6.18 16.16 3.93
C ALA A 59 4.94 16.09 3.02
N LYS A 60 4.96 15.20 2.01
CA LYS A 60 3.80 14.99 1.11
C LYS A 60 2.58 14.50 1.87
N ILE A 61 2.70 13.49 2.73
CA ILE A 61 1.59 12.94 3.52
C ILE A 61 1.00 14.02 4.43
N ARG A 62 1.85 14.75 5.17
CA ARG A 62 1.39 15.83 6.05
C ARG A 62 0.62 16.90 5.29
N SER A 63 1.13 17.32 4.12
CA SER A 63 0.45 18.29 3.26
C SER A 63 -0.90 17.76 2.74
N PHE A 64 -0.99 16.47 2.42
CA PHE A 64 -2.20 15.82 1.93
C PHE A 64 -3.27 15.77 3.04
N GLU A 65 -2.90 15.31 4.23
CA GLU A 65 -3.82 15.24 5.38
C GLU A 65 -4.27 16.63 5.84
N GLN A 66 -3.40 17.65 5.79
CA GLN A 66 -3.76 19.03 6.09
C GLN A 66 -4.76 19.61 5.08
N LYS A 67 -4.60 19.30 3.78
CA LYS A 67 -5.57 19.70 2.75
C LYS A 67 -6.94 19.06 2.99
N ARG A 68 -6.99 17.79 3.38
CA ARG A 68 -8.26 17.12 3.74
C ARG A 68 -8.89 17.73 4.99
N LYS A 69 -8.08 18.15 5.98
CA LYS A 69 -8.55 18.83 7.19
C LYS A 69 -9.33 20.10 6.91
N ASN A 70 -8.78 20.94 6.05
CA ASN A 70 -9.37 22.25 5.78
C ASN A 70 -10.70 22.14 5.02
N ASN A 71 -10.89 21.06 4.27
CA ASN A 71 -12.09 20.85 3.46
C ASN A 71 -13.28 20.28 4.26
N ASN A 72 -13.07 19.73 5.47
CA ASN A 72 -14.13 19.05 6.20
C ASN A 72 -14.09 19.33 7.72
N SER A 73 -14.95 20.22 8.20
CA SER A 73 -14.94 20.77 9.57
C SER A 73 -15.35 19.74 10.65
N ALA A 74 -16.14 18.72 10.29
CA ALA A 74 -16.54 17.61 11.16
C ALA A 74 -15.34 16.69 11.53
N TYR A 75 -14.21 16.85 10.85
CA TYR A 75 -13.04 15.96 10.95
C TYR A 75 -12.10 16.30 12.12
N ARG A 76 -12.32 17.40 12.85
CA ARG A 76 -11.37 17.92 13.87
C ARG A 76 -11.02 16.93 14.99
N ALA A 77 -11.88 15.94 15.26
CA ALA A 77 -11.66 14.94 16.32
C ALA A 77 -11.11 13.58 15.83
N LEU A 78 -11.14 13.28 14.52
CA LEU A 78 -10.75 11.98 13.93
C LEU A 78 -9.34 11.98 13.29
N PHE A 79 -8.51 12.98 13.62
CA PHE A 79 -7.17 13.25 13.06
C PHE A 79 -6.07 12.25 13.40
N GLN A 80 -6.40 10.99 13.66
CA GLN A 80 -5.39 9.99 13.98
C GLN A 80 -4.86 9.35 12.70
N PHE A 81 -3.83 9.97 12.13
CA PHE A 81 -2.91 9.27 11.25
C PHE A 81 -1.58 9.06 11.97
N THR A 82 -0.94 7.91 11.74
CA THR A 82 0.43 7.66 12.19
C THR A 82 1.37 7.60 11.00
N LEU A 83 2.61 7.99 11.27
CA LEU A 83 3.71 7.88 10.32
C LEU A 83 4.73 6.94 10.96
N ASP A 84 4.97 5.81 10.32
CA ASP A 84 5.90 4.79 10.78
C ASP A 84 6.96 4.57 9.69
N ARG A 85 8.23 4.47 10.12
CA ARG A 85 9.36 4.27 9.21
C ARG A 85 9.92 2.88 9.39
N ILE A 86 10.22 2.20 8.29
CA ILE A 86 10.89 0.89 8.29
C ILE A 86 12.17 0.94 7.45
N PRO A 87 13.18 0.10 7.77
CA PRO A 87 14.39 0.01 6.95
C PRO A 87 14.03 -0.35 5.50
N ARG A 88 14.69 0.30 4.55
CA ARG A 88 14.49 0.00 3.13
C ARG A 88 14.91 -1.44 2.82
N SER A 89 14.03 -2.22 2.18
CA SER A 89 14.34 -3.63 1.88
C SER A 89 15.41 -3.81 0.82
N ARG A 90 15.56 -2.84 -0.10
CA ARG A 90 16.59 -2.87 -1.13
C ARG A 90 17.01 -1.47 -1.57
N GLU A 91 18.31 -1.23 -1.59
CA GLU A 91 18.90 -0.02 -2.16
C GLU A 91 19.12 -0.14 -3.69
N VAL A 92 19.16 1.01 -4.36
CA VAL A 92 19.44 1.05 -5.80
C VAL A 92 20.86 0.53 -6.04
N ARG A 93 21.01 -0.45 -6.93
CA ARG A 93 22.28 -1.18 -7.24
C ARG A 93 22.80 -2.14 -6.17
N GLN A 94 22.03 -2.43 -5.12
CA GLN A 94 22.39 -3.49 -4.16
C GLN A 94 22.39 -4.88 -4.82
N SER A 95 23.33 -5.75 -4.44
CA SER A 95 23.37 -7.14 -4.89
C SER A 95 22.15 -7.94 -4.42
N TRP A 96 21.77 -8.97 -5.17
CA TRP A 96 20.60 -9.80 -4.87
C TRP A 96 20.68 -10.49 -3.50
N THR A 97 21.85 -11.01 -3.13
CA THR A 97 22.07 -11.69 -1.85
C THR A 97 21.95 -10.74 -0.67
N SER A 98 22.59 -9.57 -0.77
CA SER A 98 22.48 -8.52 0.26
C SER A 98 21.05 -8.00 0.39
N SER A 99 20.31 -7.93 -0.72
CA SER A 99 18.89 -7.51 -0.74
C SER A 99 17.99 -8.45 0.07
N VAL A 100 18.28 -9.75 0.09
CA VAL A 100 17.53 -10.71 0.92
C VAL A 100 17.74 -10.42 2.39
N VAL A 101 18.99 -10.15 2.81
CA VAL A 101 19.32 -9.81 4.20
C VAL A 101 18.64 -8.52 4.64
N THR A 102 18.68 -7.46 3.82
CA THR A 102 18.00 -6.19 4.15
C THR A 102 16.49 -6.32 4.11
N THR A 103 15.93 -7.21 3.28
CA THR A 103 14.50 -7.51 3.29
C THR A 103 14.09 -8.25 4.56
N LEU A 104 14.87 -9.25 5.00
CA LEU A 104 14.65 -9.95 6.27
C LEU A 104 14.78 -9.00 7.47
N TYR A 105 15.77 -8.11 7.44
CA TYR A 105 15.91 -7.08 8.47
C TYR A 105 14.68 -6.16 8.51
N SER A 106 14.19 -5.70 7.37
CA SER A 106 12.95 -4.93 7.26
C SER A 106 11.72 -5.72 7.77
N LEU A 107 11.68 -7.04 7.54
CA LEU A 107 10.64 -7.92 8.06
C LEU A 107 10.60 -7.91 9.59
N LEU A 108 11.76 -7.96 10.26
CA LEU A 108 11.85 -7.92 11.73
C LEU A 108 11.29 -6.62 12.33
N TYR A 109 11.33 -5.50 11.60
CA TYR A 109 10.69 -4.24 12.02
C TYR A 109 9.19 -4.21 11.67
N SER A 110 8.83 -4.74 10.50
CA SER A 110 7.43 -4.74 10.04
C SER A 110 6.52 -5.68 10.86
N LEU A 111 7.04 -6.79 11.37
CA LEU A 111 6.27 -7.77 12.13
C LEU A 111 5.69 -7.22 13.44
N PRO A 112 6.50 -6.64 14.37
CA PRO A 112 5.96 -6.05 15.59
C PRO A 112 5.04 -4.86 15.30
N LEU A 113 5.33 -4.07 14.26
CA LEU A 113 4.48 -2.97 13.83
C LEU A 113 3.09 -3.47 13.40
N THR A 114 3.06 -4.47 12.53
CA THR A 114 1.81 -5.09 12.03
C THR A 114 1.04 -5.76 13.17
N TYR A 115 1.74 -6.42 14.10
CA TYR A 115 1.13 -7.03 15.27
C TYR A 115 0.54 -6.00 16.24
N ARG A 116 1.16 -4.83 16.39
CA ARG A 116 0.68 -3.74 17.25
C ARG A 116 -0.56 -3.06 16.68
N LEU A 117 -0.52 -2.65 15.41
CA LEU A 117 -1.62 -1.86 14.82
C LEU A 117 -2.74 -2.72 14.23
N LYS A 118 -2.50 -4.03 14.00
CA LYS A 118 -3.48 -5.02 13.53
C LYS A 118 -4.37 -4.49 12.39
N PRO A 119 -3.81 -4.12 11.23
CA PRO A 119 -4.57 -3.53 10.14
C PRO A 119 -5.68 -4.46 9.65
N ASP A 120 -6.82 -3.88 9.24
CA ASP A 120 -7.86 -4.60 8.53
C ASP A 120 -7.56 -4.67 7.02
N LEU A 121 -6.88 -3.64 6.51
CA LEU A 121 -6.54 -3.47 5.10
C LEU A 121 -5.11 -2.96 4.95
N ILE A 122 -4.38 -3.52 3.99
CA ILE A 122 -3.08 -3.04 3.55
C ILE A 122 -3.21 -2.67 2.09
N LEU A 123 -3.11 -1.37 1.79
CA LEU A 123 -2.99 -0.85 0.44
C LEU A 123 -1.53 -0.52 0.17
N CYS A 124 -0.92 -1.22 -0.78
CA CYS A 124 0.50 -1.02 -1.07
C CYS A 124 0.77 -0.93 -2.57
N ASN A 125 1.82 -0.20 -2.91
CA ASN A 125 2.35 -0.01 -4.25
C ASN A 125 3.88 0.06 -4.12
N GLY A 126 4.58 -0.22 -5.21
CA GLY A 126 5.98 0.15 -5.33
C GLY A 126 6.94 -0.86 -4.68
N PRO A 127 8.20 -0.47 -4.43
CA PRO A 127 9.34 -1.37 -4.46
C PRO A 127 9.41 -2.26 -3.21
N GLY A 128 10.49 -3.04 -3.09
CA GLY A 128 10.64 -4.16 -2.15
C GLY A 128 10.16 -3.92 -0.72
N THR A 129 10.16 -2.68 -0.22
CA THR A 129 9.65 -2.28 1.11
C THR A 129 8.21 -2.70 1.40
N CYS A 130 7.34 -2.83 0.40
CA CYS A 130 5.98 -3.34 0.62
C CYS A 130 5.92 -4.85 0.91
N VAL A 131 6.91 -5.61 0.42
CA VAL A 131 6.95 -7.08 0.55
C VAL A 131 7.04 -7.53 2.01
N PRO A 132 7.98 -7.05 2.85
CA PRO A 132 8.05 -7.48 4.26
C PRO A 132 6.79 -7.13 5.04
N VAL A 133 6.17 -5.97 4.80
CA VAL A 133 4.91 -5.58 5.46
C VAL A 133 3.73 -6.47 5.05
N CYS A 134 3.69 -6.92 3.79
CA CYS A 134 2.67 -7.87 3.36
C CYS A 134 2.94 -9.27 3.94
N ILE A 135 4.20 -9.69 3.99
CA ILE A 135 4.59 -10.98 4.58
C ILE A 135 4.27 -10.99 6.08
N SER A 136 4.54 -9.92 6.84
CA SER A 136 4.19 -9.84 8.26
C SER A 136 2.68 -10.01 8.47
N ALA A 137 1.86 -9.39 7.62
CA ALA A 137 0.41 -9.54 7.68
C ALA A 137 -0.06 -10.96 7.32
N LEU A 138 0.59 -11.61 6.36
CA LEU A 138 0.35 -13.02 6.06
C LEU A 138 0.76 -13.93 7.22
N LEU A 139 1.87 -13.66 7.90
CA LEU A 139 2.26 -14.42 9.09
C LEU A 139 1.21 -14.29 10.19
N LEU A 140 0.70 -13.08 10.46
CA LEU A 140 -0.40 -12.91 11.42
C LEU A 140 -1.68 -13.64 11.01
N ARG A 141 -1.97 -13.73 9.71
CA ARG A 141 -3.08 -14.51 9.17
C ARG A 141 -2.87 -16.01 9.40
N LEU A 142 -1.67 -16.53 9.13
CA LEU A 142 -1.30 -17.93 9.32
C LEU A 142 -1.33 -18.34 10.79
N LEU A 143 -0.92 -17.44 11.69
CA LEU A 143 -0.98 -17.65 13.15
C LEU A 143 -2.40 -17.48 13.74
N GLY A 144 -3.41 -17.18 12.91
CA GLY A 144 -4.79 -16.97 13.36
C GLY A 144 -5.01 -15.69 14.19
N ILE A 145 -4.04 -14.78 14.23
CA ILE A 145 -4.06 -13.57 15.08
C ILE A 145 -4.95 -12.49 14.47
N LYS A 146 -4.72 -12.16 13.19
CA LYS A 146 -5.45 -11.12 12.47
C LYS A 146 -5.40 -11.39 10.98
N ARG A 147 -6.57 -11.35 10.33
CA ARG A 147 -6.67 -11.38 8.88
C ARG A 147 -6.76 -9.94 8.35
N ALA A 148 -5.64 -9.45 7.83
CA ALA A 148 -5.60 -8.19 7.07
C ALA A 148 -5.80 -8.48 5.57
N ILE A 149 -6.65 -7.72 4.88
CA ILE A 149 -6.83 -7.83 3.43
C ILE A 149 -5.69 -7.08 2.74
N ILE A 150 -5.02 -7.72 1.77
CA ILE A 150 -3.88 -7.15 1.05
C ILE A 150 -4.33 -6.76 -0.35
N VAL A 151 -4.27 -5.45 -0.64
CA VAL A 151 -4.53 -4.86 -1.94
C VAL A 151 -3.22 -4.30 -2.48
N TYR A 152 -2.69 -4.94 -3.52
CA TYR A 152 -1.50 -4.46 -4.22
C TYR A 152 -1.91 -3.70 -5.48
N VAL A 153 -1.39 -2.50 -5.67
CA VAL A 153 -1.56 -1.72 -6.89
C VAL A 153 -0.21 -1.63 -7.59
N GLU A 154 -0.12 -2.20 -8.79
CA GLU A 154 1.09 -2.10 -9.61
C GLU A 154 1.26 -0.67 -10.14
N SER A 155 2.51 -0.23 -10.21
CA SER A 155 2.85 1.13 -10.60
C SER A 155 2.47 1.43 -12.04
N ILE A 156 2.08 2.68 -12.30
CA ILE A 156 1.73 3.15 -13.64
C ILE A 156 2.89 3.01 -14.63
N CYS A 157 4.14 3.04 -14.15
CA CYS A 157 5.35 2.88 -14.97
C CYS A 157 5.53 1.45 -15.51
N ARG A 158 4.75 0.46 -15.05
CA ARG A 158 4.83 -0.93 -15.49
C ARG A 158 3.81 -1.22 -16.57
N VAL A 159 4.21 -1.00 -17.83
CA VAL A 159 3.34 -1.20 -18.99
C VAL A 159 3.32 -2.66 -19.44
N GLU A 160 4.51 -3.26 -19.61
CA GLU A 160 4.63 -4.56 -20.28
C GLU A 160 4.79 -5.75 -19.32
N THR A 161 5.44 -5.53 -18.18
CA THR A 161 5.81 -6.57 -17.21
C THR A 161 5.65 -6.08 -15.77
N LEU A 162 5.29 -6.99 -14.85
CA LEU A 162 5.19 -6.69 -13.43
C LEU A 162 6.55 -6.38 -12.82
N SER A 163 6.54 -5.53 -11.79
CA SER A 163 7.70 -5.32 -10.94
C SER A 163 8.06 -6.60 -10.17
N LEU A 164 9.28 -6.69 -9.62
CA LEU A 164 9.65 -7.86 -8.80
C LEU A 164 8.71 -8.01 -7.59
N SER A 165 8.41 -6.91 -6.90
CA SER A 165 7.42 -6.89 -5.81
C SER A 165 6.04 -7.33 -6.32
N GLY A 166 5.63 -6.86 -7.50
CA GLY A 166 4.38 -7.27 -8.15
C GLY A 166 4.33 -8.76 -8.45
N LYS A 167 5.41 -9.35 -8.98
CA LYS A 167 5.49 -10.80 -9.23
C LYS A 167 5.34 -11.62 -7.94
N ILE A 168 5.93 -11.15 -6.84
CA ILE A 168 5.80 -11.80 -5.52
C ILE A 168 4.37 -11.64 -5.00
N LEU A 169 3.90 -10.40 -4.91
CA LEU A 169 2.60 -10.07 -4.32
C LEU A 169 1.41 -10.48 -5.18
N TYR A 170 1.61 -10.81 -6.46
CA TYR A 170 0.59 -11.43 -7.31
C TYR A 170 0.03 -12.70 -6.70
N TYR A 171 0.86 -13.53 -6.06
CA TYR A 171 0.42 -14.77 -5.42
C TYR A 171 -0.19 -14.52 -4.04
N PHE A 172 0.34 -13.53 -3.32
CA PHE A 172 0.07 -13.31 -1.90
C PHE A 172 -1.01 -12.27 -1.58
N SER A 173 -1.30 -11.36 -2.51
CA SER A 173 -2.37 -10.36 -2.34
C SER A 173 -3.75 -10.98 -2.55
N ASP A 174 -4.73 -10.48 -1.80
CA ASP A 174 -6.13 -10.84 -2.01
C ASP A 174 -6.67 -10.13 -3.26
N TYR A 175 -6.27 -8.87 -3.48
CA TYR A 175 -6.57 -8.11 -4.70
C TYR A 175 -5.30 -7.56 -5.32
N PHE A 176 -5.12 -7.86 -6.60
CA PHE A 176 -3.97 -7.38 -7.38
C PHE A 176 -4.48 -6.47 -8.49
N ILE A 177 -4.12 -5.20 -8.47
CA ILE A 177 -4.62 -4.19 -9.39
C ILE A 177 -3.53 -3.82 -10.40
N VAL A 178 -3.90 -3.78 -11.68
CA VAL A 178 -3.06 -3.33 -12.79
C VAL A 178 -3.70 -2.17 -13.52
N GLN A 179 -2.88 -1.30 -14.10
CA GLN A 179 -3.32 -0.08 -14.78
C GLN A 179 -3.26 -0.18 -16.31
N TRP A 180 -2.76 -1.30 -16.84
CA TRP A 180 -2.60 -1.57 -18.27
C TRP A 180 -3.36 -2.84 -18.68
N PRO A 181 -4.08 -2.83 -19.82
CA PRO A 181 -4.87 -3.98 -20.27
C PRO A 181 -3.98 -5.19 -20.60
N ASP A 182 -2.81 -4.97 -21.20
CA ASP A 182 -1.86 -6.04 -21.56
C ASP A 182 -1.40 -6.84 -20.32
N LEU A 183 -1.25 -6.17 -19.17
CA LEU A 183 -0.96 -6.84 -17.91
C LEU A 183 -2.14 -7.68 -17.43
N LYS A 184 -3.38 -7.23 -17.64
CA LYS A 184 -4.56 -8.02 -17.26
C LYS A 184 -4.66 -9.30 -18.09
N GLU A 185 -4.35 -9.23 -19.38
CA GLU A 185 -4.32 -10.40 -20.25
C GLU A 185 -3.25 -11.41 -19.80
N LYS A 186 -2.03 -10.93 -19.49
CA LYS A 186 -0.92 -11.78 -19.02
C LYS A 186 -1.13 -12.33 -17.61
N TYR A 187 -1.86 -11.60 -16.76
CA TYR A 187 -2.03 -11.91 -15.34
C TYR A 187 -3.52 -11.97 -14.97
N PRO A 188 -4.22 -13.08 -15.27
CA PRO A 188 -5.68 -13.16 -15.19
C PRO A 188 -6.26 -12.95 -13.77
N LYS A 189 -5.51 -13.22 -12.70
CA LYS A 189 -5.93 -12.90 -11.31
C LYS A 189 -6.02 -11.39 -11.06
N SER A 190 -5.31 -10.59 -11.85
CA SER A 190 -5.30 -9.14 -11.67
C SER A 190 -6.66 -8.51 -12.00
N VAL A 191 -6.87 -7.31 -11.50
CA VAL A 191 -8.00 -6.46 -11.85
C VAL A 191 -7.46 -5.25 -12.60
N TYR A 192 -7.98 -5.03 -13.81
CA TYR A 192 -7.73 -3.80 -14.54
C TYR A 192 -8.68 -2.69 -14.07
N LEU A 193 -8.13 -1.58 -13.57
CA LEU A 193 -8.90 -0.40 -13.17
C LEU A 193 -8.65 0.83 -14.08
N GLY A 194 -7.89 0.65 -15.16
CA GLY A 194 -7.42 1.77 -15.98
C GLY A 194 -6.37 2.61 -15.27
N ARG A 195 -6.14 3.83 -15.78
CA ARG A 195 -5.21 4.79 -15.17
C ARG A 195 -5.87 5.42 -13.95
N VAL A 196 -5.60 4.86 -12.79
CA VAL A 196 -6.13 5.33 -11.50
C VAL A 196 -5.21 6.39 -10.87
N VAL A 197 -3.98 6.49 -11.38
CA VAL A 197 -2.92 7.40 -10.94
C VAL A 197 -2.61 8.44 -12.00
#